data_AF-A0A7K2E691-F1
#
_entry.id   AF-A0A7K2E691-F1
#
_cell.length_a   1.000
_cell.length_b   1.000
_cell.length_c   1.000
_cell.angle_alpha   90.00
_cell.angle_beta   90.00
_cell.angle_gamma   90.00
#
_symmetry.space_group_name_H-M   'P 1'
#
loop_
_entity.id
_entity.type
_entity.pdbx_description
1 polymer ?
#
loop_
_entity_poly.entity_id
_entity_poly.type
_entity_poly.pdbx_seq_one_letter_code
_entity_poly.pdbx_strand_id
1 'polypeptide(L)'
;MPKILKFDEEARRGLETGVNRLADAVKVTLGPKGRNVVLDKKFGAPTITNDGVSIAREVELDDKFENMGAQLVKEVATKTNDIAGDGTTTATVLAQALVREGLRNVAAGANPMGLKRGMEAAVAAAVDSLADQAVPVSTDKEKVQSVASISAADAEVGETLAEAFDKVGKDGVITVEESNTFGMDLDFVEGMQFDKGYLSPYFVTDPERQEAVLEEPYVLLNQGKISAVSDLLPVLEKVMQTGKPLLIIAEDVEGEALATLVVNKIRGTFNSAAVKAPGFGERRKAMLQDMAILTGGQVVAEEVGLKLDSVDLSLLGSARKVVITKDDTTVVEGAGDSADVEGRVNQIKAEIENTDSDWDREKLQERLAKLAGGVAVVQVGAATEVELKETKHRIEDAIS
;
A
#
# COMPACT_ATOMS: atom_id res chain seq x y z
N MET A 1 15.21 24.81 24.80
CA MET A 1 15.89 25.73 23.85
C MET A 1 14.94 26.88 23.52
N PRO A 2 15.41 28.15 23.53
CA PRO A 2 14.59 29.28 23.09
C PRO A 2 14.29 29.20 21.58
N LYS A 3 13.18 29.82 21.14
CA LYS A 3 12.78 29.88 19.72
C LYS A 3 13.49 31.04 19.03
N ILE A 4 13.88 30.84 17.77
CA ILE A 4 14.45 31.88 16.90
C ILE A 4 13.38 32.29 15.90
N LEU A 5 13.15 33.58 15.73
CA LEU A 5 12.15 34.13 14.83
C LEU A 5 12.86 34.88 13.69
N LYS A 6 12.62 34.45 12.45
CA LYS A 6 13.03 35.16 11.23
C LYS A 6 11.78 35.66 10.51
N PHE A 7 11.90 36.80 9.84
CA PHE A 7 10.80 37.45 9.15
C PHE A 7 11.20 37.81 7.71
N ASP A 8 10.20 38.23 6.93
CA ASP A 8 10.35 38.81 5.60
C ASP A 8 11.24 38.00 4.64
N GLU A 9 12.24 38.64 4.04
CA GLU A 9 13.13 38.05 3.05
C GLU A 9 14.08 37.01 3.67
N GLU A 10 14.51 37.24 4.91
CA GLU A 10 15.45 36.32 5.59
C GLU A 10 14.80 34.95 5.84
N ALA A 11 13.53 34.93 6.26
CA ALA A 11 12.78 33.69 6.41
C ALA A 11 12.55 33.00 5.06
N ARG A 12 12.12 33.77 4.05
CA ARG A 12 11.82 33.24 2.71
C ARG A 12 13.05 32.61 2.05
N ARG A 13 14.20 33.27 2.14
CA ARG A 13 15.46 32.78 1.55
C ARG A 13 15.96 31.49 2.22
N GLY A 14 15.80 31.38 3.54
CA GLY A 14 16.10 30.14 4.27
C GLY A 14 15.25 28.98 3.76
N LEU A 15 13.92 29.19 3.69
CA LEU A 15 13.00 28.18 3.16
C LEU A 15 13.31 27.82 1.70
N GLU A 16 13.52 28.82 0.83
CA GLU A 16 13.85 28.60 -0.59
C GLU A 16 15.14 27.79 -0.78
N THR A 17 16.16 28.04 0.04
CA THR A 17 17.41 27.29 0.00
C THR A 17 17.17 25.82 0.33
N GLY A 18 16.34 25.55 1.35
CA GLY A 18 15.90 24.21 1.71
C GLY A 18 15.16 23.48 0.59
N VAL A 19 14.17 24.17 0.00
CA VAL A 19 13.41 23.70 -1.17
C VAL A 19 14.35 23.31 -2.30
N ASN A 20 15.31 24.18 -2.62
CA ASN A 20 16.25 23.94 -3.71
C ASN A 20 17.17 22.76 -3.43
N ARG A 21 17.71 22.61 -2.22
CA ARG A 21 18.59 21.48 -1.90
C ARG A 21 17.89 20.13 -2.06
N LEU A 22 16.65 20.01 -1.58
CA LEU A 22 15.88 18.79 -1.76
C LEU A 22 15.54 18.57 -3.23
N ALA A 23 14.99 19.58 -3.91
CA ALA A 23 14.58 19.45 -5.30
C ALA A 23 15.76 19.18 -6.25
N ASP A 24 16.94 19.76 -5.99
CA ASP A 24 18.14 19.53 -6.78
C ASP A 24 18.69 18.11 -6.62
N ALA A 25 18.51 17.50 -5.45
CA ALA A 25 18.85 16.09 -5.22
C ALA A 25 17.86 15.13 -5.90
N VAL A 26 16.56 15.47 -5.91
CA VAL A 26 15.50 14.62 -6.48
C VAL A 26 15.46 14.73 -8.01
N LYS A 27 15.52 15.94 -8.58
CA LYS A 27 15.27 16.17 -10.02
C LYS A 27 16.28 15.51 -10.97
N VAL A 28 17.43 15.05 -10.47
CA VAL A 28 18.41 14.32 -11.28
C VAL A 28 17.88 12.97 -11.77
N THR A 29 16.83 12.44 -11.13
CA THR A 29 16.21 11.16 -11.49
C THR A 29 15.12 11.31 -12.55
N LEU A 30 14.75 12.54 -12.95
CA LEU A 30 13.60 12.78 -13.81
C LEU A 30 13.81 12.25 -15.25
N GLY A 31 12.89 11.41 -15.70
CA GLY A 31 12.75 10.98 -17.10
C GLY A 31 13.71 9.84 -17.50
N PRO A 32 13.69 9.42 -18.79
CA PRO A 32 14.41 8.23 -19.25
C PRO A 32 15.94 8.37 -19.27
N LYS A 33 16.45 9.59 -19.04
CA LYS A 33 17.89 9.88 -18.88
C LYS A 33 18.23 10.31 -17.46
N GLY A 34 17.31 10.08 -16.52
CA GLY A 34 17.52 10.26 -15.10
C GLY A 34 18.72 9.44 -14.64
N ARG A 35 19.34 9.90 -13.56
CA ARG A 35 20.47 9.21 -12.92
C ARG A 35 20.04 8.74 -11.55
N ASN A 36 20.66 7.66 -11.10
CA ASN A 36 20.44 7.16 -9.75
C ASN A 36 21.13 8.06 -8.72
N VAL A 37 20.51 8.15 -7.54
CA VAL A 37 21.07 8.74 -6.34
C VAL A 37 21.50 7.62 -5.40
N VAL A 38 22.63 7.83 -4.73
CA VAL A 38 23.17 6.90 -3.74
C VAL A 38 22.84 7.43 -2.35
N LEU A 39 22.09 6.64 -1.60
CA LEU A 39 21.67 6.95 -0.23
C LEU A 39 22.47 6.09 0.74
N ASP A 40 23.16 6.75 1.67
CA ASP A 40 23.95 6.06 2.70
C ASP A 40 23.04 5.31 3.67
N LYS A 41 23.48 4.12 4.11
CA LYS A 41 22.81 3.33 5.14
C LYS A 41 23.75 3.15 6.31
N LYS A 42 23.23 3.31 7.54
CA LYS A 42 24.02 3.16 8.78
C LYS A 42 24.73 1.81 8.89
N PHE A 43 24.17 0.77 8.26
CA PHE A 43 24.72 -0.57 8.17
C PHE A 43 24.41 -1.16 6.79
N GLY A 44 25.31 -1.99 6.26
CA GLY A 44 25.10 -2.69 4.99
C GLY A 44 25.52 -1.86 3.76
N ALA A 45 25.00 -2.26 2.60
CA ALA A 45 25.23 -1.57 1.34
C ALA A 45 24.35 -0.30 1.22
N PRO A 46 24.79 0.74 0.50
CA PRO A 46 23.96 1.90 0.23
C PRO A 46 22.76 1.53 -0.65
N THR A 47 21.67 2.30 -0.55
CA THR A 47 20.56 2.19 -1.50
C THR A 47 20.91 2.99 -2.76
N ILE A 48 20.74 2.39 -3.93
CA ILE A 48 20.84 3.05 -5.23
C ILE A 48 19.42 3.13 -5.78
N THR A 49 18.91 4.34 -6.01
CA THR A 49 17.51 4.52 -6.43
C THR A 49 17.34 5.70 -7.38
N ASN A 50 16.34 5.62 -8.24
CA ASN A 50 15.80 6.72 -9.05
C ASN A 50 14.44 7.22 -8.53
N ASP A 51 13.89 6.63 -7.47
CA ASP A 51 12.63 7.05 -6.86
C ASP A 51 12.80 8.37 -6.08
N GLY A 52 11.99 9.35 -6.47
CA GLY A 52 11.97 10.68 -5.89
C GLY A 52 11.53 10.71 -4.43
N VAL A 53 10.59 9.87 -4.00
CA VAL A 53 10.12 9.88 -2.60
C VAL A 53 11.14 9.27 -1.66
N SER A 54 11.81 8.18 -2.06
CA SER A 54 12.93 7.59 -1.33
C SER A 54 14.05 8.60 -1.10
N ILE A 55 14.43 9.35 -2.14
CA ILE A 55 15.45 10.40 -2.02
C ILE A 55 14.97 11.52 -1.10
N ALA A 56 13.74 12.02 -1.31
CA ALA A 56 13.19 13.10 -0.51
C ALA A 56 13.08 12.74 0.98
N ARG A 57 12.85 11.46 1.31
CA ARG A 57 12.75 10.98 2.69
C ARG A 57 14.06 11.11 3.47
N GLU A 58 15.19 10.90 2.80
CA GLU A 58 16.53 10.96 3.41
C GLU A 58 17.11 12.38 3.51
N VAL A 59 16.48 13.38 2.88
CA VAL A 59 16.98 14.76 2.95
C VAL A 59 16.60 15.41 4.30
N GLU A 60 17.61 15.60 5.15
CA GLU A 60 17.55 16.40 6.36
C GLU A 60 18.71 17.42 6.37
N LEU A 61 18.40 18.67 6.72
CA LEU A 61 19.37 19.77 6.69
C LEU A 61 19.68 20.27 8.11
N ASP A 62 20.94 20.61 8.36
CA ASP A 62 21.40 21.10 9.68
C ASP A 62 20.78 22.46 10.06
N ASP A 63 20.66 23.38 9.09
CA ASP A 63 20.01 24.67 9.34
C ASP A 63 18.50 24.47 9.46
N LYS A 64 17.92 24.93 10.57
CA LYS A 64 16.50 24.70 10.87
C LYS A 64 15.56 25.38 9.88
N PHE A 65 15.92 26.53 9.31
CA PHE A 65 15.07 27.24 8.35
C PHE A 65 15.16 26.62 6.97
N GLU A 66 16.34 26.20 6.54
CA GLU A 66 16.48 25.39 5.34
C GLU A 66 15.75 24.05 5.50
N ASN A 67 15.91 23.36 6.63
CA ASN A 67 15.23 22.09 6.86
C ASN A 67 13.71 22.23 6.82
N MET A 68 13.13 23.30 7.39
CA MET A 68 11.69 23.57 7.25
C MET A 68 11.25 23.66 5.78
N GLY A 69 12.05 24.31 4.92
CA GLY A 69 11.78 24.37 3.49
C GLY A 69 11.85 23.00 2.81
N ALA A 70 12.85 22.19 3.16
CA ALA A 70 12.97 20.82 2.66
C ALA A 70 11.78 19.95 3.10
N GLN A 71 11.39 20.00 4.38
CA GLN A 71 10.25 19.20 4.88
C GLN A 71 8.93 19.55 4.19
N LEU A 72 8.70 20.83 3.82
CA LEU A 72 7.49 21.23 3.09
C LEU A 72 7.41 20.60 1.69
N VAL A 73 8.54 20.45 0.99
CA VAL A 73 8.56 19.82 -0.35
C VAL A 73 8.59 18.30 -0.26
N LYS A 74 9.20 17.75 0.79
CA LYS A 74 9.08 16.33 1.13
C LYS A 74 7.60 15.93 1.31
N GLU A 75 6.79 16.79 1.91
CA GLU A 75 5.34 16.56 2.04
C GLU A 75 4.64 16.52 0.67
N VAL A 76 5.04 17.37 -0.29
CA VAL A 76 4.54 17.31 -1.68
C VAL A 76 4.85 15.95 -2.31
N ALA A 77 6.10 15.50 -2.25
CA ALA A 77 6.51 14.20 -2.83
C ALA A 77 5.77 13.03 -2.17
N THR A 78 5.72 13.02 -0.83
CA THR A 78 5.05 11.96 -0.06
C THR A 78 3.55 11.91 -0.36
N LYS A 79 2.88 13.06 -0.41
CA LYS A 79 1.44 13.10 -0.66
C LYS A 79 1.08 12.70 -2.09
N THR A 80 1.92 13.02 -3.07
CA THR A 80 1.77 12.53 -4.44
C THR A 80 1.89 11.01 -4.49
N ASN A 81 2.91 10.44 -3.83
CA ASN A 81 3.08 9.00 -3.73
C ASN A 81 1.86 8.31 -3.11
N ASP A 82 1.33 8.85 -2.00
CA ASP A 82 0.15 8.29 -1.32
C ASP A 82 -1.10 8.25 -2.20
N ILE A 83 -1.24 9.17 -3.17
CA ILE A 83 -2.45 9.32 -3.99
C ILE A 83 -2.32 8.57 -5.31
N ALA A 84 -1.14 8.63 -5.93
CA ALA A 84 -0.94 8.23 -7.31
C ALA A 84 0.15 7.16 -7.51
N GLY A 85 0.92 6.83 -6.47
CA GLY A 85 2.02 5.85 -6.58
C GLY A 85 3.26 6.35 -7.33
N ASP A 86 3.09 7.17 -8.36
CA ASP A 86 4.18 7.75 -9.18
C ASP A 86 4.09 9.30 -9.26
N GLY A 87 5.08 9.93 -9.88
CA GLY A 87 5.10 11.35 -10.20
C GLY A 87 5.74 12.22 -9.13
N THR A 88 6.38 11.61 -8.12
CA THR A 88 6.99 12.27 -6.96
C THR A 88 8.07 13.28 -7.38
N THR A 89 8.92 12.90 -8.34
CA THR A 89 9.93 13.77 -8.94
C THR A 89 9.31 14.93 -9.73
N THR A 90 8.26 14.66 -10.51
CA THR A 90 7.52 15.69 -11.26
C THR A 90 6.90 16.72 -10.32
N ALA A 91 6.25 16.27 -9.25
CA ALA A 91 5.64 17.12 -8.23
C ALA A 91 6.70 18.00 -7.54
N THR A 92 7.86 17.43 -7.22
CA THR A 92 8.99 18.14 -6.60
C THR A 92 9.53 19.24 -7.51
N VAL A 93 9.70 18.96 -8.80
CA VAL A 93 10.19 19.93 -9.81
C VAL A 93 9.19 21.08 -9.99
N LEU A 94 7.89 20.78 -10.08
CA LEU A 94 6.84 21.79 -10.15
C LEU A 94 6.80 22.66 -8.90
N ALA A 95 6.91 22.05 -7.71
CA ALA A 95 6.97 22.78 -6.45
C ALA A 95 8.17 23.74 -6.40
N GLN A 96 9.36 23.28 -6.80
CA GLN A 96 10.56 24.13 -6.89
C GLN A 96 10.31 25.35 -7.80
N ALA A 97 9.75 25.14 -8.98
CA ALA A 97 9.47 26.20 -9.95
C ALA A 97 8.46 27.23 -9.42
N LEU A 98 7.35 26.75 -8.84
CA LEU A 98 6.29 27.61 -8.29
C LEU A 98 6.79 28.42 -7.09
N VAL A 99 7.57 27.80 -6.19
CA VAL A 99 8.15 28.49 -5.04
C VAL A 99 9.11 29.57 -5.51
N ARG A 100 10.03 29.25 -6.42
CA ARG A 100 11.04 30.20 -6.91
C ARG A 100 10.41 31.41 -7.59
N GLU A 101 9.52 31.19 -8.56
CA GLU A 101 8.88 32.31 -9.26
C GLU A 101 7.88 33.05 -8.37
N GLY A 102 7.18 32.35 -7.46
CA GLY A 102 6.33 32.96 -6.46
C GLY A 102 7.10 33.90 -5.54
N LEU A 103 8.19 33.44 -4.94
CA LEU A 103 9.04 34.23 -4.04
C LEU A 103 9.67 35.43 -4.75
N ARG A 104 10.10 35.26 -6.01
CA ARG A 104 10.59 36.36 -6.85
C ARG A 104 9.54 37.46 -7.02
N ASN A 105 8.28 37.10 -7.30
CA ASN A 105 7.21 38.07 -7.44
C ASN A 105 6.86 38.75 -6.11
N VAL A 106 6.88 38.02 -4.99
CA VAL A 106 6.68 38.64 -3.67
C VAL A 106 7.83 39.60 -3.33
N ALA A 107 9.07 39.27 -3.67
CA ALA A 107 10.20 40.20 -3.52
C ALA A 107 10.04 41.46 -4.38
N ALA A 108 9.39 41.35 -5.54
CA ALA A 108 9.00 42.49 -6.39
C ALA A 108 7.79 43.29 -5.87
N GLY A 109 7.23 42.93 -4.71
CA GLY A 109 6.12 43.64 -4.06
C GLY A 109 4.72 43.12 -4.40
N ALA A 110 4.61 41.99 -5.10
CA ALA A 110 3.31 41.37 -5.35
C ALA A 110 2.67 40.84 -4.04
N ASN A 111 1.35 40.92 -3.96
CA ASN A 111 0.60 40.37 -2.82
C ASN A 111 0.59 38.83 -2.87
N PRO A 112 1.14 38.12 -1.86
CA PRO A 112 1.19 36.65 -1.83
C PRO A 112 -0.18 35.99 -1.96
N MET A 113 -1.23 36.56 -1.36
CA MET A 113 -2.59 36.04 -1.44
C MET A 113 -3.20 36.23 -2.84
N GLY A 114 -2.79 37.26 -3.57
CA GLY A 114 -3.14 37.45 -4.97
C GLY A 114 -2.50 36.38 -5.85
N LEU A 115 -1.19 36.15 -5.66
CA LEU A 115 -0.44 35.12 -6.38
C LEU A 115 -1.02 33.72 -6.14
N LYS A 116 -1.29 33.36 -4.88
CA LYS A 116 -1.90 32.08 -4.52
C LYS A 116 -3.22 31.85 -5.27
N ARG A 117 -4.15 32.82 -5.23
CA ARG A 117 -5.44 32.69 -5.95
C ARG A 117 -5.26 32.55 -7.46
N GLY A 118 -4.29 33.25 -8.03
CA GLY A 118 -3.94 33.10 -9.45
C GLY A 118 -3.40 31.71 -9.78
N MET A 119 -2.50 31.18 -8.95
CA MET A 119 -1.98 29.82 -9.10
C MET A 119 -3.09 28.78 -8.98
N GLU A 120 -4.00 28.92 -8.00
CA GLU A 120 -5.15 28.02 -7.82
C GLU A 120 -6.07 28.01 -9.05
N ALA A 121 -6.39 29.18 -9.60
CA ALA A 121 -7.20 29.27 -10.82
C ALA A 121 -6.50 28.65 -12.04
N ALA A 122 -5.19 28.84 -12.17
CA ALA A 122 -4.40 28.25 -13.25
C ALA A 122 -4.31 26.73 -13.13
N VAL A 123 -4.13 26.20 -11.92
CA VAL A 123 -4.13 24.76 -11.65
C VAL A 123 -5.49 24.15 -11.98
N ALA A 124 -6.60 24.77 -11.58
CA ALA A 124 -7.94 24.29 -11.91
C ALA A 124 -8.14 24.16 -13.43
N ALA A 125 -7.81 25.22 -14.18
CA ALA A 125 -7.91 25.19 -15.65
C ALA A 125 -6.98 24.15 -16.29
N ALA A 126 -5.79 23.93 -15.74
CA ALA A 126 -4.86 22.91 -16.22
C ALA A 126 -5.40 21.49 -15.97
N VAL A 127 -5.99 21.23 -14.80
CA VAL A 127 -6.61 19.95 -14.46
C VAL A 127 -7.80 19.65 -15.37
N ASP A 128 -8.67 20.63 -15.62
CA ASP A 128 -9.79 20.47 -16.56
C ASP A 128 -9.29 20.12 -17.96
N SER A 129 -8.26 20.83 -18.44
CA SER A 129 -7.67 20.56 -19.75
C SER A 129 -6.99 19.19 -19.83
N LEU A 130 -6.40 18.69 -18.74
CA LEU A 130 -5.82 17.34 -18.68
C LEU A 130 -6.92 16.26 -18.75
N ALA A 131 -8.04 16.48 -18.05
CA ALA A 131 -9.19 15.57 -18.10
C ALA A 131 -9.78 15.46 -19.52
N ASP A 132 -9.87 16.58 -20.25
CA ASP A 132 -10.34 16.61 -21.64
C ASP A 132 -9.41 15.86 -22.62
N GLN A 133 -8.14 15.70 -22.27
CA GLN A 133 -7.11 15.01 -23.07
C GLN A 133 -6.91 13.54 -22.65
N ALA A 134 -7.55 13.10 -21.57
CA ALA A 134 -7.35 11.77 -21.01
C ALA A 134 -7.85 10.67 -21.97
N VAL A 135 -7.03 9.64 -22.17
CA VAL A 135 -7.36 8.48 -23.00
C VAL A 135 -7.62 7.27 -22.09
N PRO A 136 -8.81 6.66 -22.14
CA PRO A 136 -9.08 5.43 -21.38
C PRO A 136 -8.18 4.25 -21.79
N VAL A 137 -7.71 3.52 -20.78
CA VAL A 137 -6.76 2.39 -20.91
C VAL A 137 -7.42 1.02 -20.70
N SER A 138 -8.58 0.96 -20.03
CA SER A 138 -9.11 -0.19 -19.29
C SER A 138 -9.35 -1.52 -20.02
N THR A 139 -9.17 -1.60 -21.34
CA THR A 139 -9.35 -2.85 -22.11
C THR A 139 -8.25 -3.11 -23.12
N ASP A 140 -7.18 -2.32 -23.10
CA ASP A 140 -6.14 -2.35 -24.13
C ASP A 140 -4.80 -2.74 -23.50
N LYS A 141 -4.44 -4.01 -23.67
CA LYS A 141 -3.20 -4.59 -23.15
C LYS A 141 -1.97 -3.82 -23.62
N GLU A 142 -1.95 -3.32 -24.86
CA GLU A 142 -0.81 -2.55 -25.40
C GLU A 142 -0.64 -1.21 -24.68
N LYS A 143 -1.76 -0.57 -24.30
CA LYS A 143 -1.71 0.66 -23.50
C LYS A 143 -1.27 0.41 -22.07
N VAL A 144 -1.76 -0.66 -21.43
CA VAL A 144 -1.29 -1.08 -20.09
C VAL A 144 0.21 -1.33 -20.12
N GLN A 145 0.70 -2.10 -21.10
CA GLN A 145 2.12 -2.35 -21.32
C GLN A 145 2.90 -1.04 -21.48
N SER A 146 2.39 -0.11 -22.28
CA SER A 146 3.05 1.18 -22.51
C SER A 146 3.18 2.00 -21.23
N VAL A 147 2.12 2.07 -20.41
CA VAL A 147 2.13 2.79 -19.13
C VAL A 147 3.13 2.16 -18.16
N ALA A 148 3.03 0.84 -17.97
CA ALA A 148 3.92 0.10 -17.07
C ALA A 148 5.39 0.19 -17.52
N SER A 149 5.66 0.10 -18.82
CA SER A 149 7.02 0.24 -19.36
C SER A 149 7.61 1.63 -19.13
N ILE A 150 6.78 2.67 -19.20
CA ILE A 150 7.22 4.05 -18.98
C ILE A 150 7.51 4.27 -17.49
N SER A 151 6.63 3.80 -16.60
CA SER A 151 6.83 3.92 -15.15
C SER A 151 8.08 3.17 -14.68
N ALA A 152 8.22 1.89 -15.06
CA ALA A 152 9.38 1.08 -14.70
C ALA A 152 10.68 1.43 -15.45
N ALA A 153 10.59 2.29 -16.48
CA ALA A 153 11.66 2.53 -17.46
C ALA A 153 12.21 1.22 -18.08
N ASP A 154 11.35 0.21 -18.21
CA ASP A 154 11.73 -1.16 -18.57
C ASP A 154 10.61 -1.87 -19.35
N ALA A 155 10.92 -2.32 -20.57
CA ALA A 155 9.95 -2.94 -21.46
C ALA A 155 9.55 -4.36 -21.00
N GLU A 156 10.45 -5.11 -20.37
CA GLU A 156 10.19 -6.46 -19.89
C GLU A 156 9.22 -6.44 -18.70
N VAL A 157 9.42 -5.47 -17.79
CA VAL A 157 8.47 -5.19 -16.70
C VAL A 157 7.10 -4.83 -17.25
N GLY A 158 7.04 -3.95 -18.24
CA GLY A 158 5.77 -3.56 -18.84
C GLY A 158 5.02 -4.71 -19.53
N GLU A 159 5.74 -5.61 -20.22
CA GLU A 159 5.15 -6.81 -20.83
C GLU A 159 4.55 -7.74 -19.76
N THR A 160 5.33 -8.01 -18.72
CA THR A 160 4.93 -8.92 -17.63
C THR A 160 3.74 -8.38 -16.84
N LEU A 161 3.73 -7.09 -16.52
CA LEU A 161 2.59 -6.46 -15.85
C LEU A 161 1.34 -6.46 -16.74
N ALA A 162 1.48 -6.21 -18.04
CA ALA A 162 0.36 -6.29 -18.97
C ALA A 162 -0.21 -7.71 -19.07
N GLU A 163 0.63 -8.75 -18.99
CA GLU A 163 0.16 -10.13 -18.87
C GLU A 163 -0.55 -10.42 -17.55
N ALA A 164 -0.03 -9.90 -16.44
CA ALA A 164 -0.67 -10.02 -15.14
C ALA A 164 -2.07 -9.42 -15.15
N PHE A 165 -2.20 -8.15 -15.59
CA PHE A 165 -3.48 -7.44 -15.69
C PHE A 165 -4.48 -8.12 -16.64
N ASP A 166 -4.02 -8.69 -17.75
CA ASP A 166 -4.89 -9.41 -18.69
C ASP A 166 -5.51 -10.67 -18.07
N LYS A 167 -4.77 -11.36 -17.20
CA LYS A 167 -5.24 -12.59 -16.55
C LYS A 167 -6.08 -12.35 -15.29
N VAL A 168 -5.63 -11.45 -14.39
CA VAL A 168 -6.39 -11.16 -13.14
C VAL A 168 -7.54 -10.19 -13.37
N GLY A 169 -7.55 -9.52 -14.53
CA GLY A 169 -8.51 -8.48 -14.87
C GLY A 169 -8.18 -7.15 -14.19
N LYS A 170 -8.94 -6.11 -14.56
CA LYS A 170 -8.75 -4.74 -14.05
C LYS A 170 -8.81 -4.64 -12.52
N ASP A 171 -9.68 -5.44 -11.91
CA ASP A 171 -9.92 -5.44 -10.46
C ASP A 171 -9.17 -6.56 -9.73
N GLY A 172 -8.28 -7.26 -10.44
CA GLY A 172 -7.45 -8.30 -9.86
C GLY A 172 -6.22 -7.74 -9.16
N VAL A 173 -5.59 -8.57 -8.33
CA VAL A 173 -4.51 -8.16 -7.43
C VAL A 173 -3.18 -8.62 -7.99
N ILE A 174 -2.20 -7.72 -8.02
CA ILE A 174 -0.81 -8.02 -8.39
C ILE A 174 0.08 -7.78 -7.17
N THR A 175 0.90 -8.77 -6.80
CA THR A 175 1.91 -8.66 -5.75
C THR A 175 3.29 -8.90 -6.32
N VAL A 176 4.30 -8.30 -5.70
CA VAL A 176 5.71 -8.47 -6.10
C VAL A 176 6.47 -9.18 -4.99
N GLU A 177 7.21 -10.21 -5.35
CA GLU A 177 7.97 -11.05 -4.43
C GLU A 177 9.42 -11.21 -4.88
N GLU A 178 10.28 -11.51 -3.90
CA GLU A 178 11.69 -11.78 -4.16
C GLU A 178 11.88 -13.25 -4.53
N SER A 179 12.57 -13.49 -5.64
CA SER A 179 12.94 -14.81 -6.11
C SER A 179 14.40 -15.14 -5.80
N ASN A 180 14.66 -16.43 -5.59
CA ASN A 180 16.02 -16.96 -5.52
C ASN A 180 16.58 -17.33 -6.91
N THR A 181 15.75 -17.32 -7.95
CA THR A 181 16.16 -17.51 -9.35
C THR A 181 16.56 -16.17 -9.97
N PHE A 182 17.18 -16.20 -11.14
CA PHE A 182 17.44 -14.99 -11.92
C PHE A 182 16.28 -14.71 -12.85
N GLY A 183 16.00 -13.43 -13.09
CA GLY A 183 14.96 -13.00 -14.03
C GLY A 183 13.66 -12.67 -13.32
N MET A 184 12.59 -12.57 -14.11
CA MET A 184 11.26 -12.26 -13.62
C MET A 184 10.30 -13.37 -14.05
N ASP A 185 9.58 -13.93 -13.08
CA ASP A 185 8.58 -14.98 -13.30
C ASP A 185 7.20 -14.47 -12.86
N LEU A 186 6.14 -14.96 -13.51
CA LEU A 186 4.76 -14.56 -13.24
C LEU A 186 3.92 -15.78 -12.90
N ASP A 187 3.54 -15.90 -11.63
CA ASP A 187 2.69 -16.96 -11.10
C ASP A 187 1.28 -16.44 -10.82
N PHE A 188 0.30 -17.34 -10.91
CA PHE A 188 -1.10 -17.04 -10.61
C PHE A 188 -1.57 -17.98 -9.53
N VAL A 189 -2.04 -17.40 -8.43
CA VAL A 189 -2.35 -18.15 -7.22
C VAL A 189 -3.70 -17.73 -6.66
N GLU A 190 -4.31 -18.61 -5.87
CA GLU A 190 -5.55 -18.28 -5.16
C GLU A 190 -5.26 -17.25 -4.07
N GLY A 191 -6.08 -16.20 -3.99
CA GLY A 191 -5.91 -15.15 -3.00
C GLY A 191 -7.01 -14.10 -3.13
N MET A 192 -6.97 -13.10 -2.24
CA MET A 192 -7.94 -11.99 -2.27
C MET A 192 -7.39 -10.72 -1.64
N GLN A 193 -7.89 -9.57 -2.06
CA GLN A 193 -7.64 -8.28 -1.42
C GLN A 193 -8.94 -7.62 -0.95
N PHE A 194 -8.88 -6.94 0.18
CA PHE A 194 -9.98 -6.12 0.69
C PHE A 194 -9.50 -4.84 1.39
N ASP A 195 -10.34 -3.82 1.30
CA ASP A 195 -10.01 -2.43 1.59
C ASP A 195 -10.15 -2.14 3.10
N LYS A 196 -9.34 -2.86 3.89
CA LYS A 196 -9.14 -2.67 5.32
C LYS A 196 -7.66 -2.84 5.65
N GLY A 197 -7.01 -1.77 6.05
CA GLY A 197 -5.63 -1.82 6.52
C GLY A 197 -5.47 -2.09 8.01
N TYR A 198 -4.23 -1.98 8.48
CA TYR A 198 -3.87 -2.24 9.87
C TYR A 198 -4.56 -1.26 10.83
N LEU A 199 -5.02 -1.77 11.98
CA LEU A 199 -5.63 -0.94 13.02
C LEU A 199 -4.62 -0.05 13.75
N SER A 200 -3.33 -0.38 13.65
CA SER A 200 -2.25 0.38 14.25
C SER A 200 -1.00 0.37 13.36
N PRO A 201 -0.37 1.54 13.10
CA PRO A 201 0.88 1.61 12.34
C PRO A 201 2.04 0.90 13.04
N TYR A 202 1.91 0.56 14.32
CA TYR A 202 2.90 -0.25 15.04
C TYR A 202 2.94 -1.72 14.58
N PHE A 203 2.00 -2.16 13.74
CA PHE A 203 2.05 -3.49 13.12
C PHE A 203 3.00 -3.55 11.91
N VAL A 204 3.39 -2.40 11.35
CA VAL A 204 4.30 -2.30 10.20
C VAL A 204 5.58 -3.10 10.46
N THR A 205 5.91 -3.98 9.52
CA THR A 205 7.12 -4.80 9.52
C THR A 205 8.13 -4.29 8.50
N ASP A 206 7.65 -3.63 7.45
CA ASP A 206 8.45 -2.93 6.45
C ASP A 206 8.23 -1.41 6.58
N PRO A 207 9.14 -0.69 7.25
CA PRO A 207 9.03 0.76 7.43
C PRO A 207 9.25 1.56 6.14
N GLU A 208 9.97 1.00 5.15
CA GLU A 208 10.21 1.69 3.88
C GLU A 208 8.88 1.78 3.09
N ARG A 209 8.13 0.68 3.07
CA ARG A 209 6.83 0.58 2.38
C ARG A 209 5.61 0.94 3.21
N GLN A 210 5.77 1.05 4.54
CA GLN A 210 4.65 1.20 5.48
C GLN A 210 3.66 0.04 5.39
N GLU A 211 4.18 -1.19 5.33
CA GLU A 211 3.39 -2.42 5.23
C GLU A 211 3.66 -3.37 6.40
N ALA A 212 2.64 -4.13 6.80
CA ALA A 212 2.79 -5.28 7.67
C ALA A 212 2.73 -6.57 6.82
N VAL A 213 3.87 -7.25 6.75
CA VAL A 213 4.06 -8.50 6.01
C VAL A 213 4.14 -9.64 7.01
N LEU A 214 3.24 -10.61 6.85
CA LEU A 214 3.17 -11.83 7.66
C LEU A 214 3.42 -13.04 6.77
N GLU A 215 4.50 -13.77 7.04
CA GLU A 215 4.84 -15.02 6.35
C GLU A 215 4.26 -16.22 7.11
N GLU A 216 3.60 -17.12 6.37
CA GLU A 216 2.85 -18.28 6.87
C GLU A 216 1.94 -18.00 8.10
N PRO A 217 1.10 -16.95 8.11
CA PRO A 217 0.30 -16.62 9.28
C PRO A 217 -0.85 -17.60 9.50
N TYR A 218 -1.22 -17.77 10.77
CA TYR A 218 -2.58 -18.17 11.10
C TYR A 218 -3.54 -16.99 10.92
N VAL A 219 -4.79 -17.28 10.54
CA VAL A 219 -5.85 -16.30 10.30
C VAL A 219 -7.03 -16.56 11.23
N LEU A 220 -7.25 -15.66 12.17
CA LEU A 220 -8.40 -15.66 13.07
C LEU A 220 -9.52 -14.81 12.46
N LEU A 221 -10.66 -15.44 12.20
CA LEU A 221 -11.86 -14.80 11.66
C LEU A 221 -12.93 -14.71 12.75
N ASN A 222 -13.17 -13.52 13.28
CA ASN A 222 -14.16 -13.29 14.33
C ASN A 222 -15.28 -12.38 13.86
N GLN A 223 -16.54 -12.80 14.00
CA GLN A 223 -17.68 -11.98 13.57
C GLN A 223 -17.89 -10.75 14.46
N GLY A 224 -17.58 -10.86 15.76
CA GLY A 224 -17.81 -9.84 16.77
C GLY A 224 -16.64 -8.87 16.96
N LYS A 225 -16.81 -7.94 17.89
CA LYS A 225 -15.73 -7.06 18.36
C LYS A 225 -14.87 -7.78 19.40
N ILE A 226 -13.61 -7.39 19.46
CA ILE A 226 -12.64 -7.91 20.43
C ILE A 226 -12.08 -6.73 21.22
N SER A 227 -12.55 -6.58 22.47
CA SER A 227 -12.15 -5.46 23.34
C SER A 227 -11.32 -5.93 24.54
N ALA A 228 -11.60 -7.13 25.05
CA ALA A 228 -10.93 -7.71 26.22
C ALA A 228 -9.79 -8.64 25.81
N VAL A 229 -8.64 -8.51 26.48
CA VAL A 229 -7.49 -9.39 26.22
C VAL A 229 -7.76 -10.83 26.67
N SER A 230 -8.59 -11.02 27.70
CA SER A 230 -8.95 -12.35 28.25
C SER A 230 -9.47 -13.30 27.18
N ASP A 231 -10.23 -12.78 26.23
CA ASP A 231 -10.88 -13.57 25.19
C ASP A 231 -9.88 -14.01 24.12
N LEU A 232 -8.78 -13.25 23.95
CA LEU A 232 -7.69 -13.57 23.02
C LEU A 232 -6.59 -14.43 23.64
N LEU A 233 -6.39 -14.39 24.95
CA LEU A 233 -5.27 -15.10 25.59
C LEU A 233 -5.18 -16.59 25.18
N PRO A 234 -6.27 -17.38 25.17
CA PRO A 234 -6.19 -18.80 24.83
C PRO A 234 -5.68 -19.05 23.40
N VAL A 235 -6.13 -18.25 22.43
CA VAL A 235 -5.70 -18.41 21.02
C VAL A 235 -4.28 -17.86 20.82
N LEU A 236 -3.95 -16.73 21.47
CA LEU A 236 -2.60 -16.15 21.41
C LEU A 236 -1.55 -17.12 21.95
N GLU A 237 -1.78 -17.74 23.11
CA GLU A 237 -0.86 -18.71 23.70
C GLU A 237 -0.60 -19.90 22.78
N LYS A 238 -1.65 -20.44 22.15
CA LYS A 238 -1.52 -21.54 21.20
C LYS A 238 -0.72 -21.16 19.96
N VAL A 239 -1.00 -20.00 19.36
CA VAL A 239 -0.30 -19.56 18.16
C VAL A 239 1.16 -19.21 18.48
N MET A 240 1.42 -18.55 19.61
CA MET A 240 2.78 -18.25 20.07
C MET A 240 3.66 -19.49 20.21
N GLN A 241 3.09 -20.63 20.65
CA GLN A 241 3.83 -21.89 20.75
C GLN A 241 4.28 -22.46 19.40
N THR A 242 3.60 -22.11 18.31
CA THR A 242 3.98 -22.53 16.96
C THR A 242 5.10 -21.68 16.36
N GLY A 243 5.36 -20.49 16.92
CA GLY A 243 6.29 -19.51 16.36
C GLY A 243 5.79 -18.81 15.10
N LYS A 244 4.58 -19.12 14.62
CA LYS A 244 3.98 -18.50 13.44
C LYS A 244 3.29 -17.16 13.77
N PRO A 245 3.20 -16.22 12.81
CA PRO A 245 2.45 -14.98 13.01
C PRO A 245 0.93 -15.21 13.07
N LEU A 246 0.20 -14.20 13.57
CA LEU A 246 -1.26 -14.21 13.60
C LEU A 246 -1.86 -12.95 12.93
N LEU A 247 -2.74 -13.17 11.97
CA LEU A 247 -3.67 -12.18 11.46
C LEU A 247 -5.00 -12.29 12.21
N ILE A 248 -5.52 -11.17 12.71
CA ILE A 248 -6.84 -11.08 13.32
C ILE A 248 -7.74 -10.23 12.44
N ILE A 249 -8.82 -10.82 11.93
CA ILE A 249 -9.88 -10.14 11.18
C ILE A 249 -11.16 -10.19 12.03
N ALA A 250 -11.60 -9.02 12.52
CA ALA A 250 -12.76 -8.91 13.41
C ALA A 250 -13.66 -7.73 13.01
N GLU A 251 -14.89 -7.63 13.56
CA GLU A 251 -15.68 -6.39 13.39
C GLU A 251 -14.87 -5.15 13.81
N ASP A 252 -14.21 -5.25 14.96
CA ASP A 252 -13.24 -4.29 15.45
C ASP A 252 -12.31 -4.97 16.47
N VAL A 253 -11.09 -4.46 16.62
CA VAL A 253 -10.17 -4.82 17.71
C VAL A 253 -9.78 -3.54 18.43
N GLU A 254 -10.23 -3.39 19.67
CA GLU A 254 -10.13 -2.15 20.42
C GLU A 254 -9.70 -2.37 21.87
N GLY A 255 -9.56 -1.28 22.62
CA GLY A 255 -9.30 -1.33 24.06
C GLY A 255 -8.01 -2.07 24.44
N GLU A 256 -8.11 -2.92 25.46
CA GLU A 256 -6.98 -3.65 26.03
C GLU A 256 -6.43 -4.71 25.08
N ALA A 257 -7.31 -5.33 24.27
CA ALA A 257 -6.91 -6.31 23.27
C ALA A 257 -5.94 -5.70 22.25
N LEU A 258 -6.30 -4.56 21.64
CA LEU A 258 -5.43 -3.89 20.66
C LEU A 258 -4.10 -3.43 21.29
N ALA A 259 -4.17 -2.82 22.47
CA ALA A 259 -2.97 -2.35 23.17
C ALA A 259 -1.99 -3.50 23.46
N THR A 260 -2.51 -4.66 23.85
CA THR A 260 -1.70 -5.85 24.13
C THR A 260 -1.01 -6.38 22.86
N LEU A 261 -1.73 -6.47 21.74
CA LEU A 261 -1.14 -6.89 20.46
C LEU A 261 -0.01 -5.95 20.04
N VAL A 262 -0.25 -4.64 20.12
CA VAL A 262 0.74 -3.61 19.78
C VAL A 262 1.99 -3.71 20.65
N VAL A 263 1.84 -3.83 21.97
CA VAL A 263 2.98 -3.92 22.89
C VAL A 263 3.80 -5.20 22.65
N ASN A 264 3.15 -6.33 22.41
CA ASN A 264 3.86 -7.59 22.12
C ASN A 264 4.58 -7.56 20.77
N LYS A 265 3.96 -6.92 19.75
CA LYS A 265 4.60 -6.68 18.46
C LYS A 265 5.85 -5.81 18.59
N ILE A 266 5.76 -4.67 19.28
CA ILE A 266 6.90 -3.75 19.50
C ILE A 266 8.04 -4.43 20.25
N ARG A 267 7.72 -5.29 21.22
CA ARG A 267 8.73 -6.05 21.99
C ARG A 267 9.36 -7.20 21.20
N GLY A 268 8.81 -7.54 20.03
CA GLY A 268 9.24 -8.70 19.25
C GLY A 268 8.84 -10.05 19.88
N THR A 269 7.97 -10.06 20.89
CA THR A 269 7.53 -11.28 21.57
C THR A 269 6.60 -12.10 20.68
N PHE A 270 5.74 -11.44 19.92
CA PHE A 270 4.76 -12.08 19.06
C PHE A 270 4.49 -11.23 17.83
N ASN A 271 4.57 -11.83 16.64
CA ASN A 271 4.25 -11.13 15.41
C ASN A 271 2.76 -11.27 15.11
N SER A 272 2.02 -10.18 15.23
CA SER A 272 0.59 -10.16 14.94
C SER A 272 0.17 -8.85 14.29
N ALA A 273 -0.87 -8.90 13.48
CA ALA A 273 -1.57 -7.73 12.98
C ALA A 273 -3.09 -7.91 13.12
N ALA A 274 -3.79 -6.79 13.30
CA ALA A 274 -5.24 -6.77 13.40
C ALA A 274 -5.83 -5.81 12.37
N VAL A 275 -6.87 -6.26 11.68
CA VAL A 275 -7.60 -5.52 10.65
C VAL A 275 -9.10 -5.66 10.89
N LYS A 276 -9.86 -4.67 10.43
CA LYS A 276 -11.32 -4.75 10.45
C LYS A 276 -11.80 -5.69 9.35
N ALA A 277 -12.91 -6.37 9.59
CA ALA A 277 -13.62 -7.13 8.58
C ALA A 277 -14.26 -6.16 7.56
N PRO A 278 -14.23 -6.47 6.26
CA PRO A 278 -14.84 -5.64 5.23
C PRO A 278 -16.37 -5.73 5.25
N GLY A 279 -17.03 -4.67 4.80
CA GLY A 279 -18.49 -4.58 4.75
C GLY A 279 -19.16 -4.40 6.12
N PHE A 280 -20.50 -4.45 6.13
CA PHE A 280 -21.34 -4.29 7.32
C PHE A 280 -22.52 -5.27 7.29
N GLY A 281 -23.11 -5.56 8.45
CA GLY A 281 -24.28 -6.43 8.57
C GLY A 281 -24.06 -7.82 7.96
N GLU A 282 -25.08 -8.34 7.26
CA GLU A 282 -25.02 -9.65 6.61
C GLU A 282 -23.93 -9.76 5.54
N ARG A 283 -23.61 -8.66 4.85
CA ARG A 283 -22.51 -8.64 3.87
C ARG A 283 -21.17 -8.93 4.54
N ARG A 284 -20.92 -8.39 5.74
CA ARG A 284 -19.69 -8.68 6.49
C ARG A 284 -19.61 -10.15 6.86
N LYS A 285 -20.71 -10.76 7.29
CA LYS A 285 -20.77 -12.20 7.58
C LYS A 285 -20.45 -13.03 6.34
N ALA A 286 -21.05 -12.69 5.20
CA ALA A 286 -20.80 -13.37 3.94
C ALA A 286 -19.34 -13.25 3.49
N MET A 287 -18.72 -12.06 3.62
CA MET A 287 -17.30 -11.85 3.28
C MET A 287 -16.34 -12.55 4.27
N LEU A 288 -16.68 -12.60 5.56
CA LEU A 288 -15.94 -13.43 6.53
C LEU A 288 -15.98 -14.90 6.16
N GLN A 289 -17.12 -15.40 5.68
CA GLN A 289 -17.24 -16.76 5.20
C GLN A 289 -16.41 -16.99 3.92
N ASP A 290 -16.35 -16.02 3.01
CA ASP A 290 -15.51 -16.10 1.82
C ASP A 290 -14.02 -16.22 2.20
N MET A 291 -13.56 -15.41 3.15
CA MET A 291 -12.20 -15.50 3.71
C MET A 291 -11.94 -16.82 4.44
N ALA A 292 -12.93 -17.35 5.15
CA ALA A 292 -12.85 -18.64 5.83
C ALA A 292 -12.62 -19.78 4.83
N ILE A 293 -13.40 -19.79 3.75
CA ILE A 293 -13.26 -20.79 2.68
C ILE A 293 -11.90 -20.66 1.99
N LEU A 294 -11.48 -19.44 1.63
CA LEU A 294 -10.18 -19.20 1.00
C LEU A 294 -9.00 -19.66 1.87
N THR A 295 -9.08 -19.46 3.19
CA THR A 295 -7.97 -19.75 4.11
C THR A 295 -8.08 -21.13 4.79
N GLY A 296 -9.16 -21.87 4.54
CA GLY A 296 -9.45 -23.13 5.22
C GLY A 296 -9.81 -23.00 6.71
N GLY A 297 -10.18 -21.78 7.15
CA GLY A 297 -10.55 -21.49 8.53
C GLY A 297 -12.04 -21.59 8.81
N GLN A 298 -12.44 -21.32 10.06
CA GLN A 298 -13.84 -21.22 10.46
C GLN A 298 -14.12 -19.86 11.11
N VAL A 299 -15.24 -19.23 10.73
CA VAL A 299 -15.67 -17.98 11.34
C VAL A 299 -16.16 -18.24 12.77
N VAL A 300 -15.56 -17.55 13.73
CA VAL A 300 -15.99 -17.54 15.13
C VAL A 300 -17.18 -16.61 15.26
N ALA A 301 -18.35 -17.18 15.52
CA ALA A 301 -19.59 -16.45 15.71
C ALA A 301 -20.42 -17.03 16.86
N GLU A 302 -20.87 -16.15 17.76
CA GLU A 302 -21.69 -16.56 18.91
C GLU A 302 -23.03 -17.19 18.47
N GLU A 303 -23.55 -16.77 17.32
CA GLU A 303 -24.81 -17.29 16.73
C GLU A 303 -24.75 -18.80 16.44
N VAL A 304 -23.57 -19.34 16.16
CA VAL A 304 -23.34 -20.78 15.95
C VAL A 304 -22.73 -21.48 17.18
N GLY A 305 -22.68 -20.79 18.33
CA GLY A 305 -22.20 -21.33 19.59
C GLY A 305 -20.68 -21.39 19.76
N LEU A 306 -19.91 -20.77 18.84
CA LEU A 306 -18.46 -20.68 18.94
C LEU A 306 -18.06 -19.40 19.68
N LYS A 307 -17.21 -19.56 20.69
CA LYS A 307 -16.67 -18.45 21.49
C LYS A 307 -15.18 -18.31 21.24
N LEU A 308 -14.68 -17.09 21.35
CA LEU A 308 -13.28 -16.77 21.10
C LEU A 308 -12.32 -17.48 22.08
N ASP A 309 -12.75 -17.63 23.33
CA ASP A 309 -11.99 -18.28 24.40
C ASP A 309 -11.85 -19.80 24.24
N SER A 310 -12.63 -20.42 23.36
CA SER A 310 -12.61 -21.85 23.07
C SER A 310 -12.01 -22.19 21.70
N VAL A 311 -11.48 -21.20 20.98
CA VAL A 311 -10.87 -21.39 19.66
C VAL A 311 -9.62 -22.28 19.76
N ASP A 312 -9.50 -23.20 18.80
CA ASP A 312 -8.32 -24.04 18.63
C ASP A 312 -7.61 -23.77 17.31
N LEU A 313 -6.36 -24.21 17.19
CA LEU A 313 -5.55 -23.99 15.98
C LEU A 313 -6.22 -24.57 14.73
N SER A 314 -7.01 -25.64 14.86
CA SER A 314 -7.76 -26.25 13.75
C SER A 314 -8.90 -25.39 13.19
N LEU A 315 -9.31 -24.34 13.92
CA LEU A 315 -10.35 -23.40 13.47
C LEU A 315 -9.76 -22.17 12.80
N LEU A 316 -8.45 -21.96 12.93
CA LEU A 316 -7.76 -20.84 12.29
C LEU A 316 -7.51 -21.19 10.82
N GLY A 317 -7.72 -20.21 9.96
CA GLY A 317 -7.26 -20.29 8.58
C GLY A 317 -5.74 -20.18 8.52
N SER A 318 -5.19 -20.41 7.33
CA SER A 318 -3.79 -20.11 7.04
C SER A 318 -3.62 -19.63 5.61
N ALA A 319 -2.50 -18.96 5.36
CA ALA A 319 -2.09 -18.52 4.02
C ALA A 319 -0.57 -18.59 3.91
N ARG A 320 -0.02 -18.59 2.69
CA ARG A 320 1.43 -18.47 2.50
C ARG A 320 1.92 -17.11 2.97
N LYS A 321 1.21 -16.05 2.60
CA LYS A 321 1.61 -14.67 2.93
C LYS A 321 0.42 -13.74 3.05
N VAL A 322 0.51 -12.78 3.96
CA VAL A 322 -0.44 -11.67 4.07
C VAL A 322 0.30 -10.35 4.09
N VAL A 323 -0.14 -9.40 3.26
CA VAL A 323 0.39 -8.03 3.20
C VAL A 323 -0.72 -7.07 3.60
N ILE A 324 -0.45 -6.16 4.53
CA ILE A 324 -1.42 -5.21 5.06
C ILE A 324 -0.82 -3.81 4.93
N THR A 325 -1.47 -2.96 4.16
CA THR A 325 -1.13 -1.54 4.03
C THR A 325 -1.96 -0.74 5.04
N LYS A 326 -1.88 0.59 4.97
CA LYS A 326 -2.74 1.49 5.74
C LYS A 326 -4.22 1.31 5.41
N ASP A 327 -4.53 0.96 4.17
CA ASP A 327 -5.91 1.00 3.64
C ASP A 327 -6.38 -0.39 3.14
N ASP A 328 -5.47 -1.32 2.86
CA ASP A 328 -5.76 -2.63 2.25
C ASP A 328 -5.15 -3.81 3.00
N THR A 329 -5.73 -4.99 2.83
CA THR A 329 -5.18 -6.29 3.21
C THR A 329 -5.27 -7.25 2.04
N THR A 330 -4.16 -7.91 1.72
CA THR A 330 -4.02 -8.89 0.66
C THR A 330 -3.60 -10.23 1.24
N VAL A 331 -4.37 -11.27 0.97
CA VAL A 331 -4.09 -12.67 1.33
C VAL A 331 -3.61 -13.39 0.09
N VAL A 332 -2.39 -13.92 0.11
CA VAL A 332 -1.74 -14.63 -0.99
C VAL A 332 -1.63 -16.11 -0.63
N GLU A 333 -2.16 -16.98 -1.50
CA GLU A 333 -2.21 -18.44 -1.33
C GLU A 333 -2.84 -18.84 0.00
N GLY A 334 -4.17 -18.66 0.09
CA GLY A 334 -4.94 -19.23 1.19
C GLY A 334 -4.90 -20.76 1.17
N ALA A 335 -4.88 -21.39 2.34
CA ALA A 335 -4.79 -22.85 2.47
C ALA A 335 -6.15 -23.58 2.36
N GLY A 336 -7.17 -22.92 1.79
CA GLY A 336 -8.47 -23.51 1.52
C GLY A 336 -8.41 -24.59 0.45
N ASP A 337 -9.39 -25.50 0.45
CA ASP A 337 -9.52 -26.47 -0.64
C ASP A 337 -10.07 -25.76 -1.89
N SER A 338 -9.38 -25.88 -3.02
CA SER A 338 -9.80 -25.28 -4.29
C SER A 338 -11.23 -25.68 -4.70
N ALA A 339 -11.69 -26.89 -4.35
CA ALA A 339 -13.05 -27.33 -4.62
C ALA A 339 -14.10 -26.55 -3.81
N ASP A 340 -13.77 -26.19 -2.56
CA ASP A 340 -14.64 -25.37 -1.71
C ASP A 340 -14.67 -23.91 -2.22
N VAL A 341 -13.53 -23.39 -2.67
CA VAL A 341 -13.43 -22.06 -3.30
C VAL A 341 -14.25 -22.02 -4.59
N GLU A 342 -14.09 -22.99 -5.49
CA GLU A 342 -14.90 -23.10 -6.72
C GLU A 342 -16.40 -23.24 -6.41
N GLY A 343 -16.75 -24.06 -5.40
CA GLY A 343 -18.10 -24.21 -4.92
C GLY A 343 -18.69 -22.88 -4.46
N ARG A 344 -17.91 -22.09 -3.72
CA ARG A 344 -18.32 -20.76 -3.25
C ARG A 344 -18.47 -19.75 -4.39
N VAL A 345 -17.55 -19.74 -5.33
CA VAL A 345 -17.61 -18.93 -6.56
C VAL A 345 -18.90 -19.23 -7.33
N ASN A 346 -19.26 -20.50 -7.48
CA ASN A 346 -20.49 -20.91 -8.17
C ASN A 346 -21.76 -20.51 -7.42
N GLN A 347 -21.76 -20.56 -6.09
CA GLN A 347 -22.87 -20.05 -5.27
C GLN A 347 -23.10 -18.56 -5.53
N ILE A 348 -22.03 -17.75 -5.51
CA ILE A 348 -22.14 -16.30 -5.73
C ILE A 348 -22.62 -16.00 -7.16
N LYS A 349 -22.16 -16.75 -8.17
CA LYS A 349 -22.66 -16.63 -9.55
C LYS A 349 -24.16 -16.91 -9.64
N ALA A 350 -24.65 -17.96 -8.98
CA ALA A 350 -26.08 -18.26 -8.95
C ALA A 350 -26.88 -17.17 -8.21
N GLU A 351 -26.34 -16.59 -7.13
CA GLU A 351 -26.97 -15.45 -6.43
C GLU A 351 -27.08 -14.21 -7.34
N ILE A 352 -26.06 -13.94 -8.16
CA ILE A 352 -26.03 -12.84 -9.14
C ILE A 352 -27.13 -13.00 -10.20
N GLU A 353 -27.34 -14.22 -10.69
CA GLU A 353 -28.37 -14.49 -11.72
C GLU A 353 -29.78 -14.38 -11.16
N ASN A 354 -29.97 -14.70 -9.88
CA ASN A 354 -31.28 -14.73 -9.23
C ASN A 354 -31.66 -13.40 -8.55
N THR A 355 -30.78 -12.38 -8.54
CA THR A 355 -31.11 -11.09 -7.95
C THR A 355 -31.73 -10.12 -8.96
N ASP A 356 -32.85 -9.53 -8.57
CA ASP A 356 -33.55 -8.47 -9.32
C ASP A 356 -33.03 -7.06 -8.97
N SER A 357 -32.12 -6.96 -7.99
CA SER A 357 -31.57 -5.70 -7.48
C SER A 357 -30.21 -5.44 -8.12
N ASP A 358 -30.11 -4.34 -8.89
CA ASP A 358 -28.85 -3.93 -9.51
C ASP A 358 -27.75 -3.66 -8.47
N TRP A 359 -28.13 -3.13 -7.30
CA TRP A 359 -27.20 -2.89 -6.20
C TRP A 359 -26.64 -4.19 -5.62
N ASP A 360 -27.50 -5.19 -5.38
CA ASP A 360 -27.03 -6.50 -4.88
C ASP A 360 -26.16 -7.20 -5.92
N ARG A 361 -26.52 -7.07 -7.21
CA ARG A 361 -25.74 -7.62 -8.32
C ARG A 361 -24.31 -7.06 -8.33
N GLU A 362 -24.18 -5.74 -8.24
CA GLU A 362 -22.88 -5.05 -8.16
C GLU A 362 -22.07 -5.56 -6.96
N LYS A 363 -22.68 -5.69 -5.78
CA LYS A 363 -21.96 -6.10 -4.56
C LYS A 363 -21.59 -7.58 -4.55
N LEU A 364 -22.38 -8.43 -5.19
CA LEU A 364 -22.03 -9.83 -5.41
C LEU A 364 -20.91 -9.97 -6.46
N GLN A 365 -20.93 -9.15 -7.51
CA GLN A 365 -19.84 -9.09 -8.50
C GLN A 365 -18.51 -8.68 -7.87
N GLU A 366 -18.50 -7.70 -6.97
CA GLU A 366 -17.30 -7.33 -6.19
C GLU A 366 -16.75 -8.51 -5.38
N ARG A 367 -17.62 -9.26 -4.71
CA ARG A 367 -17.21 -10.46 -3.94
C ARG A 367 -16.68 -11.56 -4.85
N LEU A 368 -17.37 -11.80 -5.96
CA LEU A 368 -16.97 -12.78 -6.97
C LEU A 368 -15.60 -12.45 -7.55
N ALA A 369 -15.36 -11.19 -7.91
CA ALA A 369 -14.07 -10.74 -8.44
C ALA A 369 -12.94 -10.99 -7.44
N LYS A 370 -13.17 -10.67 -6.15
CA LYS A 370 -12.17 -10.88 -5.10
C LYS A 370 -11.85 -12.35 -4.82
N LEU A 371 -12.81 -13.25 -5.00
CA LEU A 371 -12.62 -14.68 -4.74
C LEU A 371 -12.16 -15.46 -5.97
N ALA A 372 -12.60 -15.06 -7.17
CA ALA A 372 -12.31 -15.76 -8.43
C ALA A 372 -11.13 -15.14 -9.21
N GLY A 373 -10.79 -13.88 -8.98
CA GLY A 373 -9.74 -13.15 -9.71
C GLY A 373 -8.33 -13.59 -9.33
N GLY A 374 -8.17 -14.26 -8.18
CA GLY A 374 -6.87 -14.69 -7.68
C GLY A 374 -5.91 -13.53 -7.44
N VAL A 375 -4.63 -13.88 -7.29
CA VAL A 375 -3.52 -12.94 -7.14
C VAL A 375 -2.46 -13.32 -8.16
N ALA A 376 -2.01 -12.36 -8.96
CA ALA A 376 -0.81 -12.49 -9.77
C ALA A 376 0.40 -12.17 -8.88
N VAL A 377 1.38 -13.07 -8.84
CA VAL A 377 2.62 -12.91 -8.10
C VAL A 377 3.75 -12.73 -9.11
N VAL A 378 4.31 -11.52 -9.16
CA VAL A 378 5.50 -11.21 -9.95
C VAL A 378 6.72 -11.50 -9.07
N GLN A 379 7.45 -12.57 -9.40
CA GLN A 379 8.67 -12.97 -8.71
C GLN A 379 9.86 -12.32 -9.40
N VAL A 380 10.68 -11.60 -8.64
CA VAL A 380 11.80 -10.81 -9.16
C VAL A 380 13.10 -11.35 -8.62
N GLY A 381 14.04 -11.62 -9.51
CA GLY A 381 15.32 -12.21 -9.19
C GLY A 381 16.48 -11.43 -9.81
N ALA A 382 17.51 -11.12 -9.01
CA ALA A 382 18.65 -10.33 -9.47
C ALA A 382 19.99 -10.88 -8.96
N ALA A 383 21.10 -10.40 -9.54
CA ALA A 383 22.44 -10.88 -9.21
C ALA A 383 22.93 -10.42 -7.84
N THR A 384 22.38 -9.31 -7.34
CA THR A 384 22.74 -8.73 -6.05
C THR A 384 21.52 -8.22 -5.32
N GLU A 385 21.58 -8.17 -3.99
CA GLU A 385 20.49 -7.65 -3.16
C GLU A 385 20.12 -6.20 -3.49
N VAL A 386 21.11 -5.39 -3.87
CA VAL A 386 20.89 -3.97 -4.24
C VAL A 386 20.09 -3.87 -5.53
N GLU A 387 20.45 -4.64 -6.55
CA GLU A 387 19.74 -4.71 -7.82
C GLU A 387 18.34 -5.30 -7.67
N LEU A 388 18.20 -6.32 -6.81
CA LEU A 388 16.91 -6.95 -6.50
C LEU A 388 15.93 -5.93 -5.93
N LYS A 389 16.35 -5.18 -4.91
CA LYS A 389 15.50 -4.17 -4.26
C LYS A 389 15.11 -3.05 -5.21
N GLU A 390 16.06 -2.58 -6.04
CA GLU A 390 15.79 -1.55 -7.03
C GLU A 390 14.80 -2.02 -8.12
N THR A 391 14.98 -3.23 -8.64
CA THR A 391 14.10 -3.79 -9.67
C THR A 391 12.70 -4.05 -9.12
N LYS A 392 12.63 -4.59 -7.90
CA LYS A 392 11.36 -4.79 -7.18
C LYS A 392 10.61 -3.48 -7.00
N HIS A 393 11.27 -2.42 -6.53
CA HIS A 393 10.64 -1.11 -6.37
C HIS A 393 10.14 -0.54 -7.72
N ARG A 394 10.91 -0.67 -8.81
CA ARG A 394 10.45 -0.23 -10.15
C ARG A 394 9.19 -0.95 -10.62
N ILE A 395 9.05 -2.24 -10.31
CA ILE A 395 7.86 -3.02 -10.66
C ILE A 395 6.68 -2.57 -9.80
N GLU A 396 6.90 -2.29 -8.52
CA GLU A 396 5.88 -1.78 -7.60
C GLU A 396 5.35 -0.40 -8.03
N ASP A 397 6.25 0.52 -8.40
CA ASP A 397 5.91 1.85 -8.95
C ASP A 397 5.15 1.76 -10.28
N ALA A 398 5.32 0.67 -11.03
CA ALA A 398 4.60 0.43 -12.28
C ALA A 398 3.23 -0.23 -12.10
N ILE A 399 2.97 -0.82 -10.92
CA ILE A 399 1.66 -1.39 -10.56
C ILE A 399 0.72 -0.31 -10.02
N SER A 400 1.25 0.62 -9.23
CA SER A 400 0.50 1.72 -8.60
C SER A 400 -0.04 2.72 -9.62
#